data_AF-A0A7C1KPV0-F1
#
_entry.id   AF-A0A7C1KPV0-F1
#
_cell.length_a   1.000
_cell.length_b   1.000
_cell.length_c   1.000
_cell.angle_alpha   90.00
_cell.angle_beta   90.00
_cell.angle_gamma   90.00
#
_symmetry.space_group_name_H-M   'P 1'
#
loop_
_entity.id
_entity.type
_entity.pdbx_description
1 polymer ?
#
loop_
_entity_poly.entity_id
_entity_poly.type
_entity_poly.pdbx_seq_one_letter_code
_entity_poly.pdbx_strand_id
1 'polypeptide(L)' 'MKIRVVVEPDEDVYVAYCPELPGCVTYGKTEEEARKNIMEAIELYLRPSKEELSKDAKTFEVAV' A
#
# COMPACT_ATOMS: atom_id res chain seq x y z
N MET A 1 -8.71 3.21 8.31
CA MET A 1 -7.34 3.76 8.41
C MET A 1 -7.22 4.93 7.44
N LYS A 2 -6.42 5.95 7.76
CA LYS A 2 -6.06 7.03 6.82
C LYS A 2 -4.56 6.93 6.61
N ILE A 3 -4.15 6.75 5.36
CA ILE A 3 -2.74 6.60 4.97
C ILE A 3 -2.43 7.71 3.98
N ARG A 4 -1.26 8.32 4.11
CA ARG A 4 -0.81 9.38 3.22
C ARG A 4 -0.22 8.77 1.96
N VAL A 5 -0.62 9.30 0.82
CA VAL A 5 -0.09 8.90 -0.49
C VAL A 5 0.48 10.13 -1.17
N VAL A 6 1.64 9.96 -1.78
CA VAL A 6 2.30 10.95 -2.63
C VAL A 6 2.04 10.57 -4.07
N VAL A 7 1.74 11.56 -4.92
CA VAL A 7 1.59 11.40 -6.37
C VAL A 7 2.42 12.48 -7.04
N GLU A 8 3.33 12.08 -7.91
CA GLU A 8 4.27 12.97 -8.59
C GLU A 8 4.28 12.66 -10.10
N PRO A 9 4.35 13.67 -10.98
CA PRO A 9 4.58 13.43 -12.40
C PRO A 9 6.01 12.91 -12.63
N ASP A 10 6.14 11.93 -13.51
CA ASP A 10 7.42 11.36 -13.93
C ASP A 10 7.37 11.06 -15.44
N GLU A 11 8.18 11.76 -16.22
CA GLU A 11 8.15 11.73 -17.69
C GLU A 11 6.72 11.84 -18.26
N ASP A 12 6.21 10.75 -18.86
CA ASP A 12 4.88 10.66 -19.49
C ASP A 12 3.82 10.00 -18.58
N VAL A 13 4.14 9.76 -17.30
CA VAL A 13 3.27 9.09 -16.33
C VAL A 13 3.19 9.86 -15.01
N TYR A 14 2.34 9.36 -14.11
CA TYR A 14 2.27 9.75 -12.71
C TYR A 14 2.69 8.56 -11.86
N VAL A 15 3.62 8.77 -10.94
CA VAL A 15 4.05 7.78 -9.95
C VAL A 15 3.32 8.06 -8.64
N ALA A 16 2.73 7.02 -8.05
CA ALA A 16 2.07 7.12 -6.75
C ALA A 16 2.69 6.15 -5.76
N TYR A 17 2.98 6.61 -4.55
CA TYR A 17 3.61 5.80 -3.51
C TYR A 17 3.18 6.21 -2.10
N CYS A 18 3.32 5.26 -1.16
CA CYS A 18 2.99 5.47 0.25
C CYS A 18 4.27 5.40 1.11
N PRO A 19 4.76 6.53 1.66
CA PRO A 19 5.96 6.54 2.49
C PRO A 19 5.88 5.62 3.71
N GLU A 20 4.68 5.46 4.27
CA GLU A 20 4.41 4.59 5.43
C GLU A 20 4.35 3.10 5.08
N LEU A 21 4.31 2.74 3.78
CA LEU A 21 4.28 1.37 3.29
C LEU A 21 5.41 1.16 2.26
N PRO A 22 6.66 0.99 2.71
CA PRO A 22 7.80 0.81 1.83
C PRO A 22 7.57 -0.32 0.81
N GLY A 23 7.81 -0.02 -0.47
CA GLY A 23 7.59 -0.94 -1.58
C GLY A 23 6.18 -0.89 -2.19
N CYS A 24 5.24 -0.15 -1.60
CA CYS A 24 3.94 0.12 -2.21
C CYS A 24 4.04 1.31 -3.17
N VAL A 25 4.38 0.99 -4.43
CA VAL A 25 4.56 1.97 -5.51
C VAL A 25 3.79 1.50 -6.74
N THR A 26 3.19 2.45 -7.44
CA THR A 26 2.49 2.21 -8.72
C THR A 26 2.67 3.41 -9.64
N TYR A 27 2.15 3.29 -10.87
CA TYR A 27 2.13 4.35 -11.85
C TYR A 27 0.83 4.33 -12.65
N GLY A 28 0.52 5.43 -13.33
CA GLY A 28 -0.60 5.55 -14.26
C GLY A 28 -0.33 6.64 -15.29
N LYS A 29 -0.99 6.61 -16.44
CA LYS A 29 -0.86 7.64 -17.48
C LYS A 29 -1.52 8.97 -17.07
N THR A 30 -2.46 8.93 -16.13
CA THR A 30 -3.05 10.10 -15.51
C THR A 30 -2.93 10.05 -13.99
N GLU A 31 -3.07 11.21 -13.34
CA GLU A 31 -3.09 11.32 -11.89
C GLU A 31 -4.20 10.45 -11.28
N GLU A 32 -5.39 10.40 -11.91
CA GLU A 32 -6.51 9.57 -11.47
C GLU A 32 -6.20 8.07 -11.59
N GLU A 33 -5.52 7.65 -12.65
CA GLU A 33 -5.12 6.26 -12.82
C GLU A 33 -4.11 5.84 -11.75
N ALA A 34 -3.06 6.64 -11.53
CA ALA A 34 -2.07 6.37 -10.49
C ALA A 34 -2.71 6.32 -9.09
N ARG A 35 -3.65 7.24 -8.81
CA ARG A 35 -4.46 7.24 -7.58
C ARG A 35 -5.31 5.98 -7.43
N LYS A 36 -5.98 5.54 -8.49
CA LYS A 36 -6.78 4.31 -8.46
C LYS A 36 -5.89 3.11 -8.17
N ASN A 37 -4.78 2.99 -8.88
CA ASN A 37 -3.87 1.86 -8.76
C ASN A 37 -3.26 1.78 -7.35
N ILE A 38 -2.91 2.91 -6.72
CA ILE A 38 -2.27 2.88 -5.40
C ILE A 38 -3.28 2.53 -4.31
N MET A 39 -4.56 2.90 -4.47
CA MET A 39 -5.62 2.47 -3.56
C MET A 39 -5.78 0.94 -3.59
N GLU A 40 -5.80 0.33 -4.79
CA GLU A 40 -5.87 -1.12 -4.95
C GLU A 40 -4.61 -1.82 -4.40
N ALA A 41 -3.42 -1.25 -4.64
CA ALA A 41 -2.16 -1.79 -4.14
C ALA A 41 -2.08 -1.77 -2.60
N ILE A 42 -2.54 -0.68 -1.96
CA ILE A 42 -2.60 -0.56 -0.50
C ILE A 42 -3.60 -1.58 0.08
N GLU A 43 -4.76 -1.76 -0.55
CA GLU A 43 -5.75 -2.75 -0.12
C GLU A 43 -5.18 -4.18 -0.19
N LEU A 44 -4.43 -4.48 -1.26
CA LEU A 44 -3.73 -5.75 -1.40
C LEU A 44 -2.64 -5.93 -0.34
N TYR A 45 -1.85 -4.88 -0.07
CA TYR A 45 -0.77 -4.92 0.90
C TYR A 45 -1.27 -5.19 2.33
N LEU A 46 -2.36 -4.53 2.72
CA LEU A 46 -2.93 -4.64 4.07
C LEU A 46 -3.86 -5.85 4.25
N ARG A 47 -4.05 -6.65 3.20
CA ARG A 47 -4.91 -7.82 3.26
C ARG A 47 -4.34 -8.83 4.26
N PRO A 48 -5.15 -9.31 5.24
CA PRO A 48 -4.70 -10.33 6.17
C PRO A 48 -4.21 -11.58 5.45
N SER A 49 -3.12 -12.17 5.93
CA SER A 49 -2.66 -13.47 5.46
C SER A 49 -3.73 -14.53 5.73
N LYS A 50 -3.88 -15.47 4.81
CA LYS A 50 -4.69 -16.68 5.01
C LYS A 50 -3.92 -17.79 5.71
N GLU A 51 -2.65 -17.55 6.06
CA GLU A 51 -1.84 -18.53 6.76
C GLU A 51 -2.44 -18.83 8.13
N GLU A 52 -2.56 -20.11 8.41
CA GLU A 52 -2.88 -20.57 9.75
C GLU A 52 -1.65 -20.38 10.63
N LEU A 53 -1.83 -19.62 11.71
CA LEU A 53 -0.84 -19.56 12.77
C LEU A 53 -0.77 -20.91 13.48
N SER A 54 0.42 -21.29 13.95
CA SER A 54 0.55 -22.48 14.78
C SER A 54 -0.29 -22.33 16.05
N LYS A 55 -0.80 -23.44 16.58
CA LYS A 55 -1.65 -23.44 17.79
C LYS A 55 -0.94 -22.89 19.03
N ASP A 56 0.39 -22.96 19.04
CA ASP A 56 1.24 -22.50 20.14
C ASP A 56 1.82 -21.10 19.89
N ALA A 57 1.42 -20.43 18.80
CA ALA A 57 1.86 -19.08 18.49
C ALA A 57 1.38 -18.08 19.55
N LYS A 58 2.29 -17.22 20.00
CA LYS A 58 1.97 -16.09 20.88
C LYS A 58 1.92 -14.83 20.03
N THR A 59 0.80 -14.12 20.06
CA THR A 59 0.63 -12.82 19.41
C THR A 59 0.49 -11.73 20.47
N PHE A 60 0.88 -10.51 20.12
CA PHE A 60 0.66 -9.32 20.94
C PHE A 60 0.57 -8.10 20.03
N GLU A 61 -0.18 -7.09 20.46
CA GLU A 61 -0.33 -5.85 19.71
C GLU A 61 0.75 -4.86 20.13
N VAL A 62 1.29 -4.12 19.16
CA VAL A 62 2.27 -3.05 19.39
C VAL A 62 1.70 -1.76 18.80
N ALA A 63 1.59 -0.73 19.63
CA ALA A 63 1.42 0.64 19.18
C ALA A 63 2.79 1.31 19.21
N VAL A 64 3.14 2.01 18.13
CA VAL A 64 4.43 2.71 17.96
C VAL A 64 4.23 4.20 18.17
#